data_AF-A0A2E9YY88-F1
#
_entry.id   AF-A0A2E9YY88-F1
#
_cell.length_a   1.000
_cell.length_b   1.000
_cell.length_c   1.000
_cell.angle_alpha   90.00
_cell.angle_beta   90.00
_cell.angle_gamma   90.00
#
_symmetry.space_group_name_H-M   'P 1'
#
loop_
_entity.id
_entity.type
_entity.pdbx_description
1 polymer ?
#
loop_
_entity_poly.entity_id
_entity_poly.type
_entity_poly.pdbx_seq_one_letter_code
_entity_poly.pdbx_strand_id
1 'polypeptide(L)'
;MKMFRNERRDNSEAHRRLYARFELAYTVVDFMAAFCFVVGSVMFFSPDWQTPATWFFVIGSLLFAAKPSLRLVREIKLYRLGDVKDLASRAEK
;
A
#
# COMPACT_ATOMS: atom_id res chain seq x y z
N MET A 1 5.48 -25.60 38.34
CA MET A 1 6.16 -24.50 37.60
C MET A 1 5.69 -24.50 36.16
N LYS A 2 4.89 -23.50 35.77
CA LYS A 2 4.46 -23.29 34.37
C LYS A 2 5.60 -22.57 33.65
N MET A 3 6.40 -23.33 32.90
CA MET A 3 7.43 -22.77 32.05
C MET A 3 6.78 -22.24 30.78
N PHE A 4 7.06 -20.98 30.46
CA PHE A 4 6.54 -20.23 29.32
C PHE A 4 6.74 -20.99 28.00
N ARG A 5 5.65 -21.39 27.35
CA ARG A 5 5.70 -21.86 25.96
C ARG A 5 5.55 -20.66 25.02
N ASN A 6 6.58 -20.48 24.23
CA ASN A 6 6.79 -19.37 23.31
C ASN A 6 5.94 -19.57 22.03
N GLU A 7 4.66 -19.21 22.07
CA GLU A 7 3.74 -19.32 20.91
C GLU A 7 3.73 -18.09 19.99
N ARG A 8 4.68 -17.15 20.16
CA ARG A 8 4.67 -15.86 19.44
C ARG A 8 5.57 -15.80 18.20
N ARG A 9 6.29 -16.86 17.87
CA ARG A 9 7.28 -16.86 16.77
C ARG A 9 6.72 -17.27 15.41
N ASP A 10 5.71 -18.15 15.36
CA ASP A 10 5.13 -18.65 14.10
C ASP A 10 4.27 -17.62 13.36
N ASN A 11 3.65 -16.68 14.09
CA ASN A 11 2.91 -15.59 13.46
C ASN A 11 3.83 -14.58 12.75
N SER A 12 5.15 -14.60 13.00
CA SER A 12 6.07 -13.61 12.41
C SER A 12 6.47 -13.95 10.98
N GLU A 13 6.67 -15.22 10.65
CA GLU A 13 7.12 -15.63 9.30
C GLU A 13 6.01 -15.60 8.26
N ALA A 14 4.81 -16.10 8.61
CA ALA A 14 3.65 -16.05 7.73
C ALA A 14 3.23 -14.60 7.43
N HIS A 15 3.24 -13.73 8.44
CA HIS A 15 2.98 -12.30 8.26
C HIS A 15 4.05 -11.62 7.39
N ARG A 16 5.35 -11.94 7.56
CA ARG A 16 6.43 -11.39 6.73
C ARG A 16 6.29 -11.74 5.25
N ARG A 17 5.95 -12.99 4.92
CA ARG A 17 5.77 -13.44 3.53
C ARG A 17 4.56 -12.79 2.86
N LEU A 18 3.48 -12.57 3.61
CA LEU A 18 2.31 -11.87 3.11
C LEU A 18 2.66 -10.39 2.85
N TYR A 19 3.41 -9.76 3.77
CA TYR A 19 3.86 -8.38 3.64
C TYR A 19 4.73 -8.15 2.41
N ALA A 20 5.69 -9.04 2.16
CA ALA A 20 6.57 -8.95 0.99
C ALA A 20 5.81 -9.04 -0.34
N ARG A 21 4.76 -9.88 -0.42
CA ARG A 21 3.89 -9.95 -1.60
C ARG A 21 3.09 -8.68 -1.81
N PHE A 22 2.59 -8.08 -0.74
CA PHE A 22 1.91 -6.79 -0.82
C PHE A 22 2.85 -5.70 -1.30
N GLU A 23 4.08 -5.63 -0.77
CA GLU A 23 5.10 -4.66 -1.20
C GLU A 23 5.45 -4.81 -2.69
N LEU A 24 5.63 -6.03 -3.17
CA LEU A 24 5.83 -6.30 -4.59
C LEU A 24 4.60 -5.90 -5.44
N ALA A 25 3.39 -6.20 -4.98
CA ALA A 25 2.17 -5.81 -5.68
C ALA A 25 2.03 -4.28 -5.77
N TYR A 26 2.43 -3.52 -4.74
CA TYR A 26 2.48 -2.07 -4.81
C TYR A 26 3.44 -1.56 -5.87
N THR A 27 4.66 -2.09 -5.87
CA THR A 27 5.66 -1.71 -6.86
C THR A 27 5.14 -1.99 -8.28
N VAL A 28 4.49 -3.14 -8.50
CA VAL A 28 3.86 -3.46 -9.78
C VAL A 28 2.78 -2.45 -10.14
N VAL A 29 1.87 -2.11 -9.23
CA VAL A 29 0.81 -1.11 -9.47
C VAL A 29 1.39 0.26 -9.80
N ASP A 30 2.47 0.68 -9.13
CA ASP A 30 3.15 1.94 -9.43
C ASP A 30 3.75 1.96 -10.83
N PHE A 31 4.43 0.87 -11.22
CA PHE A 31 4.97 0.74 -12.56
C PHE A 31 3.86 0.73 -13.61
N MET A 32 2.74 0.07 -13.34
CA MET A 32 1.57 0.09 -14.22
C MET A 32 0.99 1.50 -14.34
N ALA A 33 0.87 2.26 -13.24
CA ALA A 33 0.40 3.64 -13.27
C ALA A 33 1.33 4.53 -14.10
N ALA A 34 2.65 4.44 -13.85
CA ALA A 34 3.65 5.19 -14.60
C ALA A 34 3.64 4.84 -16.09
N PHE A 35 3.56 3.54 -16.42
CA PHE A 35 3.43 3.07 -17.80
C PHE A 35 2.19 3.65 -18.47
N CYS A 36 1.04 3.64 -17.78
CA CYS A 36 -0.18 4.20 -18.31
C CYS A 36 -0.04 5.70 -18.63
N PHE A 37 0.58 6.48 -17.73
CA PHE A 37 0.80 7.91 -17.97
C PHE A 37 1.77 8.17 -19.12
N VAL A 38 2.86 7.43 -19.23
CA VAL A 38 3.83 7.59 -20.31
C VAL A 38 3.18 7.26 -21.66
N VAL A 39 2.50 6.11 -21.75
CA VAL A 39 1.82 5.69 -22.99
C VAL A 39 0.72 6.68 -23.37
N GLY A 40 -0.12 7.08 -22.41
CA GLY A 40 -1.14 8.12 -22.64
C GLY A 40 -0.54 9.44 -23.12
N SER A 41 0.63 9.83 -22.58
CA SER A 41 1.31 11.08 -22.98
C SER A 41 1.78 11.03 -24.43
N VAL A 42 2.30 9.88 -24.87
CA VAL A 42 2.70 9.66 -26.28
C VAL A 42 1.46 9.68 -27.19
N MET A 43 0.35 9.09 -26.76
CA MET A 43 -0.89 9.06 -27.53
C MET A 43 -1.47 10.47 -27.78
N PHE A 44 -1.26 11.43 -26.87
CA PHE A 44 -1.71 12.82 -27.07
C PHE A 44 -1.03 13.55 -28.24
N PHE A 45 0.04 13.01 -28.85
CA PHE A 45 0.65 13.58 -30.04
C PHE A 45 -0.19 13.43 -31.32
N SER A 46 -1.26 12.62 -31.30
CA SER A 46 -2.19 12.49 -32.42
C SER A 46 -3.63 12.77 -31.99
N PRO A 47 -4.40 13.58 -32.75
CA PRO A 47 -5.81 13.85 -32.48
C PRO A 47 -6.66 12.57 -32.37
N ASP A 48 -6.41 11.58 -33.22
CA ASP A 48 -7.17 10.34 -33.27
C ASP A 48 -7.02 9.47 -32.02
N TRP A 49 -5.94 9.71 -31.26
CA TRP A 49 -5.57 8.93 -30.08
C TRP A 49 -5.91 9.64 -28.76
N GLN A 50 -6.53 10.82 -28.78
CA GLN A 50 -6.82 11.58 -27.56
C GLN A 50 -7.85 10.91 -26.64
N THR A 51 -8.90 10.30 -27.21
CA THR A 51 -9.89 9.56 -26.42
C THR A 51 -9.25 8.39 -25.66
N PRO A 52 -8.51 7.47 -26.31
CA PRO A 52 -7.85 6.40 -25.56
C PRO A 52 -6.72 6.92 -24.65
N ALA A 53 -6.02 8.01 -25.00
CA ALA A 53 -5.05 8.67 -24.11
C ALA A 53 -5.69 9.13 -22.79
N THR A 54 -6.89 9.71 -22.87
CA THR A 54 -7.65 10.16 -21.69
C THR A 54 -7.96 8.99 -20.76
N TRP A 55 -8.39 7.86 -21.30
CA TRP A 55 -8.63 6.65 -20.50
C TRP A 55 -7.35 6.09 -19.85
N PHE A 56 -6.23 6.12 -20.57
CA PHE A 56 -4.92 5.77 -20.01
C PHE A 56 -4.57 6.62 -18.80
N PHE A 57 -4.84 7.93 -18.85
CA PHE A 57 -4.65 8.83 -17.71
C PHE A 57 -5.64 8.58 -16.56
N VAL A 58 -6.90 8.28 -16.85
CA VAL A 58 -7.89 7.93 -15.80
C VAL A 58 -7.46 6.64 -15.09
N ILE A 59 -7.12 5.59 -15.83
CA ILE A 59 -6.68 4.31 -15.28
C ILE A 59 -5.36 4.50 -14.50
N GLY A 60 -4.39 5.20 -15.08
CA GLY A 60 -3.13 5.52 -14.40
C GLY A 60 -3.35 6.27 -13.10
N SER A 61 -4.30 7.21 -13.06
CA SER A 61 -4.65 7.98 -11.85
C SER A 61 -5.29 7.10 -10.78
N LEU A 62 -6.18 6.18 -11.16
CA LEU A 62 -6.78 5.23 -10.22
C LEU A 62 -5.73 4.30 -9.61
N LEU A 63 -4.80 3.78 -10.44
CA LEU A 63 -3.68 2.96 -9.97
C LEU A 63 -2.75 3.74 -9.05
N PHE A 64 -2.40 4.98 -9.42
CA PHE A 64 -1.55 5.85 -8.62
C PHE A 64 -2.18 6.20 -7.27
N ALA A 65 -3.50 6.44 -7.24
CA ALA A 65 -4.24 6.73 -6.02
C ALA A 65 -4.29 5.55 -5.03
N ALA A 66 -4.17 4.30 -5.51
CA ALA A 66 -4.17 3.13 -4.63
C ALA A 66 -3.00 3.12 -3.64
N LYS A 67 -1.84 3.69 -4.01
CA LYS A 67 -0.62 3.71 -3.19
C LYS A 67 -0.75 4.57 -1.91
N PRO A 68 -1.13 5.86 -1.96
CA PRO A 68 -1.33 6.66 -0.74
C PRO A 68 -2.45 6.10 0.14
N SER A 69 -3.52 5.54 -0.42
CA SER A 69 -4.61 4.93 0.35
C SER A 69 -4.11 3.80 1.24
N LEU A 70 -3.21 2.97 0.75
CA LEU A 70 -2.70 1.82 1.52
C LEU A 70 -1.59 2.21 2.50
N ARG A 71 -0.78 3.23 2.18
CA ARG A 71 0.13 3.86 3.15
C ARG A 71 -0.64 4.47 4.33
N LEU A 72 -1.75 5.14 4.03
CA LEU A 72 -2.66 5.72 5.02
C LEU A 72 -3.29 4.63 5.91
N VAL A 73 -3.81 3.55 5.31
CA VAL A 73 -4.36 2.40 6.06
C VAL A 73 -3.30 1.78 6.99
N ARG A 74 -2.05 1.67 6.53
CA ARG A 74 -0.94 1.18 7.35
C ARG A 74 -0.64 2.12 8.52
N GLU A 75 -0.55 3.43 8.26
CA GLU A 75 -0.29 4.44 9.29
C GLU A 75 -1.42 4.48 10.32
N ILE A 76 -2.69 4.42 9.90
CA ILE A 76 -3.85 4.33 10.80
C ILE A 76 -3.80 3.04 11.65
N LYS A 77 -3.44 1.90 11.05
CA LYS A 77 -3.36 0.62 11.77
C LYS A 77 -2.22 0.60 12.78
N LEU A 78 -1.06 1.18 12.45
CA LEU A 78 0.07 1.35 13.36
C LEU A 78 -0.25 2.33 14.49
N TYR A 79 -0.88 3.46 14.17
CA TYR A 79 -1.40 4.42 15.14
C TYR A 79 -2.31 3.70 16.15
N ARG A 80 -3.34 2.98 15.69
CA ARG A 80 -4.25 2.21 16.57
C ARG A 80 -3.58 1.08 17.36
N LEU A 81 -2.44 0.55 16.90
CA LEU A 81 -1.68 -0.48 17.65
C LEU A 81 -0.80 0.13 18.75
N GLY A 82 -0.26 1.33 18.53
CA GLY A 82 0.53 2.09 19.51
C GLY A 82 -0.33 2.86 20.52
N ASP A 83 -1.53 3.30 20.13
CA ASP A 83 -2.37 4.19 20.94
C ASP A 83 -3.13 3.47 22.07
N VAL A 84 -3.18 2.14 22.13
CA VAL A 84 -3.93 1.44 23.19
C VAL A 84 -3.04 1.01 24.37
N LYS A 85 -1.74 0.82 24.15
CA LYS A 85 -0.81 0.39 25.21
C LYS A 85 0.01 1.54 25.79
N ASP A 86 0.35 2.55 25.01
CA ASP A 86 1.11 3.71 25.51
C ASP A 86 0.23 4.78 26.17
N LEU A 87 -1.01 5.00 25.69
CA LEU A 87 -1.92 5.98 26.31
C LEU A 87 -2.35 5.58 27.73
N ALA A 88 -2.59 4.29 27.98
CA ALA A 88 -2.93 3.81 29.33
C ALA A 88 -1.77 3.98 30.32
N SER A 89 -0.52 3.78 29.87
CA SER A 89 0.65 3.94 30.75
C SER A 89 1.04 5.40 31.03
N ARG A 90 0.54 6.35 30.24
CA ARG A 90 0.76 7.79 30.42
C ARG A 90 -0.35 8.49 31.20
N ALA A 91 -1.52 7.87 31.35
CA ALA A 91 -2.60 8.41 32.18
C ALA A 91 -2.43 8.04 33.68
N GLU A 92 -1.57 7.09 34.00
CA GLU A 92 -1.22 6.68 35.38
C GLU A 92 0.10 7.28 35.90
N LYS A 93 0.74 8.17 35.12
CA LYS A 93 1.90 8.96 35.56
C LYS A 93 1.53 10.43 35.68
#